data_AF-A0AAW9F8W9-F1
#
_entry.id   AF-A0AAW9F8W9-F1
#
_cell.length_a   1.000
_cell.length_b   1.000
_cell.length_c   1.000
_cell.angle_alpha   90.00
_cell.angle_beta   90.00
_cell.angle_gamma   90.00
#
_symmetry.space_group_name_H-M   'P 1'
#
loop_
_entity.id
_entity.type
_entity.pdbx_description
1 polymer ?
#
loop_
_entity_poly.entity_id
_entity_poly.type
_entity_poly.pdbx_seq_one_letter_code
_entity_poly.pdbx_strand_id
1 'polypeptide(L)'
;MRVAFVGLFDTGAAIGLDTSNDDNAPVRLYIAPGAAEKVVQLAAKDEYRLNFALNSVQPDHTELPLFGTHSDVGGGYLDQVEKTPIMRPYDAILKFGDDAAYKRFQAAANARLQEEAIPLYKGYAKDSSQIKPTISSFSVVSKSDAPMVGYVANAIMTRTVKPELQLLAGHLMQTIAQESGSPLPPPV
;
A
#
# COMPACT_ATOMS: atom_id res chain seq x y z
N MET A 1 36.19 -10.28 -0.19
CA MET A 1 34.81 -10.65 0.21
C MET A 1 34.06 -11.03 -1.05
N ARG A 2 33.27 -12.11 -1.04
CA ARG A 2 32.45 -12.57 -2.16
C ARG A 2 31.01 -12.65 -1.67
N VAL A 3 30.07 -12.09 -2.42
CA VAL A 3 28.64 -12.18 -2.12
C VAL A 3 28.06 -13.31 -2.99
N ALA A 4 27.66 -14.41 -2.36
CA ALA A 4 27.13 -15.56 -3.09
C ALA A 4 25.71 -15.29 -3.61
N PHE A 5 24.84 -14.77 -2.75
CA PHE A 5 23.44 -14.57 -3.07
C PHE A 5 22.92 -13.24 -2.52
N VAL A 6 22.12 -12.54 -3.32
CA VAL A 6 21.35 -11.36 -2.91
C VAL A 6 19.88 -11.65 -3.22
N GLY A 7 19.09 -11.85 -2.17
CA GLY A 7 17.64 -11.97 -2.24
C GLY A 7 16.98 -10.65 -1.84
N LEU A 8 16.21 -10.06 -2.76
CA LEU A 8 15.49 -8.81 -2.54
C LEU A 8 13.99 -9.08 -2.58
N PHE A 9 13.25 -8.34 -1.76
CA PHE A 9 11.80 -8.32 -1.74
C PHE A 9 11.35 -6.89 -1.99
N ASP A 10 10.75 -6.67 -3.15
CA ASP A 10 10.04 -5.46 -3.57
C ASP A 10 10.77 -4.16 -3.21
N THR A 11 12.01 -3.99 -3.69
CA THR A 11 12.88 -2.87 -3.32
C THR A 11 12.21 -1.52 -3.62
N GLY A 12 12.06 -0.67 -2.60
CA GLY A 12 11.65 0.72 -2.74
C GLY A 12 12.44 1.62 -1.80
N ALA A 13 13.26 2.52 -2.34
CA ALA A 13 14.15 3.35 -1.52
C ALA A 13 13.43 4.47 -0.78
N ALA A 14 12.35 5.00 -1.35
CA ALA A 14 11.51 6.07 -0.81
C ALA A 14 12.32 7.27 -0.26
N ILE A 15 13.20 7.84 -1.09
CA ILE A 15 14.10 8.94 -0.71
C ILE A 15 13.57 10.29 -1.19
N GLY A 16 13.73 11.33 -0.37
CA GLY A 16 13.38 12.71 -0.73
C GLY A 16 11.90 13.07 -0.54
N LEU A 17 11.49 14.19 -1.13
CA LEU A 17 10.09 14.66 -1.10
C LEU A 17 9.22 13.98 -2.16
N ASP A 18 9.84 13.54 -3.25
CA ASP A 18 9.20 12.75 -4.30
C ASP A 18 9.79 11.34 -4.28
N THR A 19 9.07 10.44 -3.63
CA THR A 19 9.45 9.03 -3.48
C THR A 19 8.92 8.15 -4.61
N SER A 20 8.42 8.75 -5.70
CA SER A 20 7.79 8.03 -6.82
C SER A 20 8.71 7.84 -8.03
N ASN A 21 9.92 8.41 -7.99
CA ASN A 21 10.89 8.38 -9.07
C ASN A 21 12.09 7.47 -8.73
N ASP A 22 13.07 7.41 -9.64
CA ASP A 22 14.30 6.63 -9.51
C ASP A 22 15.49 7.44 -8.95
N ASP A 23 15.27 8.69 -8.53
CA ASP A 23 16.28 9.54 -7.89
C ASP A 23 16.45 9.15 -6.42
N ASN A 24 17.30 8.14 -6.23
CA ASN A 24 17.58 7.56 -4.93
C ASN A 24 18.86 8.11 -4.29
N ALA A 25 19.40 9.23 -4.77
CA ALA A 25 20.63 9.79 -4.22
C ALA A 25 20.46 10.15 -2.72
N PRO A 26 21.45 9.83 -1.86
CA PRO A 26 22.79 9.34 -2.17
C PRO A 26 22.94 7.81 -2.17
N VAL A 27 21.85 7.05 -2.08
CA VAL A 27 21.86 5.57 -1.99
C VAL A 27 22.07 4.97 -3.38
N ARG A 28 23.05 4.05 -3.48
CA ARG A 28 23.34 3.32 -4.72
C ARG A 28 22.65 1.97 -4.70
N LEU A 29 21.57 1.84 -5.47
CA LEU A 29 20.77 0.62 -5.57
C LEU A 29 21.19 -0.28 -6.74
N TYR A 30 21.94 0.25 -7.71
CA TYR A 30 22.43 -0.54 -8.83
C TYR A 30 23.42 -1.60 -8.34
N ILE A 31 23.10 -2.86 -8.66
CA ILE A 31 23.99 -4.00 -8.44
C ILE A 31 24.63 -4.32 -9.77
N ALA A 32 25.94 -4.09 -9.90
CA ALA A 32 26.64 -4.40 -11.15
C ALA A 32 26.67 -5.93 -11.41
N PRO A 33 26.63 -6.39 -12.67
CA PRO A 33 26.91 -7.79 -13.01
C PRO A 33 28.23 -8.26 -12.38
N GLY A 34 28.18 -9.42 -11.72
CA GLY A 34 29.33 -9.99 -11.01
C GLY A 34 29.60 -9.42 -9.60
N ALA A 35 28.86 -8.40 -9.14
CA ALA A 35 28.93 -7.94 -7.75
C ALA A 35 28.45 -9.01 -6.75
N ALA A 36 27.55 -9.90 -7.19
CA ALA A 36 27.17 -11.13 -6.52
C ALA A 36 27.05 -12.27 -7.54
N GLU A 37 27.17 -13.52 -7.09
CA GLU A 37 27.05 -14.69 -7.98
C GLU A 37 25.62 -14.86 -8.49
N LYS A 38 24.64 -14.55 -7.64
CA LYS A 38 23.22 -14.57 -7.98
C LYS A 38 22.47 -13.45 -7.27
N VAL A 39 21.65 -12.73 -8.02
CA VAL A 39 20.73 -11.72 -7.50
C VAL A 39 19.34 -12.08 -7.98
N VAL A 40 18.38 -12.09 -7.05
CA VAL A 40 16.96 -12.33 -7.34
C VAL A 40 16.11 -11.33 -6.58
N GLN A 41 15.17 -10.69 -7.27
CA GLN A 41 14.15 -9.83 -6.69
C GLN A 41 12.77 -10.46 -6.87
N LEU A 42 12.00 -10.55 -5.78
CA LEU A 42 10.55 -10.80 -5.85
C LEU A 42 9.84 -9.44 -5.85
N ALA A 43 9.05 -9.12 -6.88
CA ALA A 43 8.39 -7.83 -7.05
C ALA A 43 6.87 -7.95 -6.86
N ALA A 44 6.27 -7.00 -6.14
CA ALA A 44 4.84 -6.97 -5.87
C ALA A 44 4.08 -6.45 -7.10
N LYS A 45 3.29 -7.32 -7.73
CA LYS A 45 2.51 -6.98 -8.93
C LYS A 45 1.33 -6.05 -8.63
N ASP A 46 0.77 -6.14 -7.43
CA ASP A 46 -0.44 -5.43 -7.04
C ASP A 46 -0.16 -4.25 -6.11
N GLU A 47 1.09 -3.76 -6.07
CA GLU A 47 1.45 -2.52 -5.38
C GLU A 47 1.21 -1.29 -6.27
N TYR A 48 0.27 -0.43 -5.85
CA TYR A 48 -0.17 0.73 -6.63
C TYR A 48 0.08 2.06 -5.91
N ARG A 49 0.66 2.05 -4.71
CA ARG A 49 0.93 3.28 -3.95
C ARG A 49 2.11 4.01 -4.60
N LEU A 50 1.93 5.29 -4.87
CA LEU A 50 2.93 6.15 -5.49
C LEU A 50 4.27 6.20 -4.73
N ASN A 51 4.23 6.05 -3.40
CA ASN A 51 5.42 6.13 -2.55
C ASN A 51 6.14 4.79 -2.37
N PHE A 52 5.68 3.74 -3.06
CA PHE A 52 6.25 2.39 -3.07
C PHE A 52 6.71 2.05 -4.49
N ALA A 53 7.41 2.99 -5.13
CA ALA A 53 7.93 2.80 -6.48
C ALA A 53 9.03 1.73 -6.47
N LEU A 54 8.84 0.68 -7.28
CA LEU A 54 9.79 -0.42 -7.42
C LEU A 54 11.11 0.08 -8.03
N ASN A 55 12.21 -0.21 -7.35
CA ASN A 55 13.55 -0.12 -7.93
C ASN A 55 13.88 -1.47 -8.56
N SER A 56 13.67 -1.57 -9.87
CA SER A 56 13.87 -2.82 -10.62
C SER A 56 15.35 -3.21 -10.68
N VAL A 57 15.61 -4.52 -10.64
CA VAL A 57 16.94 -5.09 -10.89
C VAL A 57 17.13 -5.56 -12.33
N GLN A 58 16.12 -5.40 -13.18
CA GLN A 58 16.23 -5.64 -14.60
C GLN A 58 17.06 -4.54 -15.29
N PRO A 59 17.71 -4.85 -16.43
CA PRO A 59 17.77 -6.16 -17.09
C PRO A 59 18.88 -7.08 -16.57
N ASP A 60 19.75 -6.59 -15.69
CA ASP A 60 21.01 -7.28 -15.33
C ASP A 60 20.79 -8.50 -14.41
N HIS A 61 19.69 -8.54 -13.66
CA HIS A 61 19.40 -9.61 -12.70
C HIS A 61 17.99 -10.19 -12.85
N THR A 62 17.73 -11.28 -12.13
CA THR A 62 16.42 -11.95 -12.15
C THR A 62 15.42 -11.18 -11.30
N GLU A 63 14.30 -10.80 -11.88
CA GLU A 63 13.15 -10.20 -11.18
C GLU A 63 11.89 -11.02 -11.48
N LEU A 64 11.24 -11.51 -10.43
CA LEU A 64 10.06 -12.36 -10.52
C LEU A 64 8.84 -11.61 -9.94
N PRO A 65 7.82 -11.31 -10.76
CA PRO A 65 6.60 -10.69 -10.27
C PRO A 65 5.75 -11.72 -9.50
N LEU A 66 5.32 -11.37 -8.30
CA LEU A 66 4.39 -12.15 -7.47
C LEU A 66 3.08 -11.38 -7.27
N PHE A 67 1.97 -12.12 -7.15
CA PHE A 67 0.70 -11.53 -6.77
C PHE A 67 0.75 -11.02 -5.32
N GLY A 68 0.07 -9.90 -5.07
CA GLY A 68 0.07 -9.22 -3.78
C GLY A 68 0.73 -7.85 -3.82
N THR A 69 0.52 -7.12 -2.73
CA THR A 69 1.09 -5.80 -2.45
C THR A 69 2.48 -5.91 -1.81
N HIS A 70 3.14 -4.78 -1.55
CA HIS A 70 4.51 -4.74 -1.00
C HIS A 70 4.72 -5.69 0.20
N SER A 71 3.81 -5.68 1.19
CA SER A 71 3.93 -6.51 2.38
C SER A 71 3.42 -7.95 2.20
N ASP A 72 2.66 -8.24 1.12
CA ASP A 72 2.38 -9.62 0.73
C ASP A 72 3.62 -10.31 0.16
N VAL A 73 4.60 -9.54 -0.34
CA VAL A 73 5.89 -10.06 -0.82
C VAL A 73 6.97 -9.97 0.25
N GLY A 74 7.17 -8.79 0.85
CA GLY A 74 8.23 -8.53 1.84
C GLY A 74 7.88 -8.94 3.28
N GLY A 75 6.62 -9.25 3.56
CA GLY A 75 6.12 -9.53 4.90
C GLY A 75 5.73 -8.28 5.69
N GLY A 76 4.99 -8.51 6.77
CA GLY A 76 4.54 -7.47 7.70
C GLY A 76 3.03 -7.47 7.97
N TYR A 77 2.26 -8.27 7.22
CA TYR A 77 0.86 -8.49 7.53
C TYR A 77 0.68 -9.46 8.69
N LEU A 78 -0.19 -9.09 9.62
CA LEU A 78 -0.71 -9.95 10.67
C LEU A 78 -2.03 -10.58 10.20
N ASP A 79 -2.38 -11.75 10.75
CA ASP A 79 -3.72 -12.32 10.57
C ASP A 79 -4.73 -11.49 11.36
N GLN A 80 -5.34 -10.50 10.70
CA GLN A 80 -6.23 -9.55 11.35
C GLN A 80 -7.24 -8.93 10.39
N VAL A 81 -8.27 -8.32 10.96
CA VAL A 81 -9.22 -7.49 10.22
C VAL A 81 -8.69 -6.07 10.11
N GLU A 82 -8.47 -5.62 8.88
CA GLU A 82 -8.09 -4.25 8.56
C GLU A 82 -9.30 -3.41 8.12
N LYS A 83 -9.23 -2.11 8.38
CA LYS A 83 -10.18 -1.11 7.90
C LYS A 83 -9.41 0.01 7.21
N THR A 84 -9.55 0.11 5.90
CA THR A 84 -8.72 1.01 5.09
C THR A 84 -9.60 1.97 4.29
N PRO A 85 -9.33 3.28 4.34
CA PRO A 85 -9.90 4.23 3.40
C PRO A 85 -9.49 3.90 1.97
N ILE A 86 -10.47 3.77 1.07
CA ILE A 86 -10.22 3.43 -0.34
C ILE A 86 -10.40 4.63 -1.28
N MET A 87 -10.76 5.80 -0.77
CA MET A 87 -10.86 7.01 -1.57
C MET A 87 -10.18 8.19 -0.88
N ARG A 88 -9.88 9.23 -1.66
CA ARG A 88 -9.55 10.53 -1.08
C ARG A 88 -10.77 11.01 -0.26
N PRO A 89 -10.59 11.38 1.01
CA PRO A 89 -11.70 11.86 1.82
C PRO A 89 -12.36 13.09 1.18
N TYR A 90 -13.68 13.20 1.31
CA TYR A 90 -14.40 14.41 0.97
C TYR A 90 -14.78 15.14 2.26
N ASP A 91 -14.17 16.28 2.50
CA ASP A 91 -14.31 17.03 3.74
C ASP A 91 -14.83 18.46 3.52
N ALA A 92 -15.44 19.00 4.57
CA ALA A 92 -15.91 20.38 4.62
C ALA A 92 -15.89 20.91 6.05
N ILE A 93 -15.62 22.20 6.21
CA ILE A 93 -15.75 22.91 7.49
C ILE A 93 -16.98 23.81 7.39
N LEU A 94 -17.97 23.57 8.25
CA LEU A 94 -19.26 24.24 8.25
C LEU A 94 -19.50 24.97 9.57
N LYS A 95 -20.42 25.94 9.56
CA LYS A 95 -20.90 26.56 10.80
C LYS A 95 -21.67 25.53 11.62
N PHE A 96 -21.45 25.51 12.93
CA PHE A 96 -22.21 24.66 13.84
C PHE A 96 -23.70 25.01 13.76
N GLY A 97 -24.56 24.01 13.60
CA GLY A 97 -26.02 24.17 13.49
C GLY A 97 -26.53 24.62 12.12
N ASP A 98 -25.68 24.72 11.10
CA ASP A 98 -26.14 24.99 9.72
C ASP A 98 -26.63 23.70 9.03
N ASP A 99 -27.87 23.33 9.33
CA ASP A 99 -28.51 22.13 8.80
C ASP A 99 -28.61 22.13 7.26
N ALA A 100 -28.78 23.31 6.67
CA ALA A 100 -28.89 23.45 5.22
C ALA A 100 -27.53 23.18 4.55
N ALA A 101 -26.44 23.71 5.10
CA ALA A 101 -25.10 23.39 4.62
C ALA A 101 -24.75 21.91 4.85
N TYR A 102 -25.09 21.34 6.01
CA TYR A 102 -24.86 19.93 6.30
C TYR A 102 -25.61 19.01 5.32
N LYS A 103 -26.88 19.29 5.01
CA LYS A 103 -27.64 18.52 4.01
C LYS A 103 -27.01 18.56 2.61
N ARG A 104 -26.48 19.71 2.20
CA ARG A 104 -25.76 19.84 0.91
C ARG A 104 -24.46 19.02 0.91
N PHE A 105 -23.69 19.12 2.00
CA PHE A 105 -22.49 18.30 2.18
C PHE A 105 -22.82 16.81 2.12
N GLN A 106 -23.84 16.37 2.87
CA GLN A 106 -24.25 14.97 2.92
C GLN A 106 -24.70 14.45 1.55
N ALA A 107 -25.48 15.23 0.81
CA ALA A 107 -25.90 14.86 -0.54
C ALA A 107 -24.71 14.69 -1.49
N ALA A 108 -23.77 15.65 -1.49
CA ALA A 108 -22.56 15.58 -2.31
C ALA A 108 -21.63 14.43 -1.90
N ALA A 109 -21.47 14.19 -0.59
CA ALA A 109 -20.71 13.08 -0.05
C ALA A 109 -21.30 11.74 -0.49
N ASN A 110 -22.62 11.56 -0.36
CA ASN A 110 -23.29 10.33 -0.76
C ASN A 110 -23.18 10.08 -2.26
N ALA A 111 -23.31 11.12 -3.10
CA ALA A 111 -23.12 11.00 -4.54
C ALA A 111 -21.71 10.48 -4.87
N ARG A 112 -20.65 11.09 -4.34
CA ARG A 112 -19.26 10.62 -4.54
C ARG A 112 -19.05 9.18 -4.08
N LEU A 113 -19.60 8.83 -2.91
CA LEU A 113 -19.44 7.49 -2.35
C LEU A 113 -20.12 6.42 -3.22
N GLN A 114 -21.35 6.68 -3.66
CA GLN A 114 -22.17 5.71 -4.40
C GLN A 114 -21.84 5.66 -5.90
N GLU A 115 -21.50 6.79 -6.51
CA GLU A 115 -21.32 6.90 -7.96
C GLU A 115 -19.85 6.78 -8.39
N GLU A 116 -18.90 7.14 -7.52
CA GLU A 116 -17.47 7.12 -7.86
C GLU A 116 -16.73 6.00 -7.12
N ALA A 117 -16.70 6.05 -5.79
CA ALA A 117 -15.81 5.19 -4.99
C ALA A 117 -16.22 3.72 -5.01
N ILE A 118 -17.49 3.40 -4.67
CA ILE A 118 -17.96 2.01 -4.62
C ILE A 118 -17.82 1.33 -6.00
N PRO A 119 -18.24 1.93 -7.12
CA PRO A 119 -18.10 1.32 -8.44
C PRO A 119 -16.65 1.05 -8.85
N LEU A 120 -15.71 1.94 -8.48
CA LEU A 120 -14.29 1.78 -8.79
C LEU A 120 -13.67 0.61 -8.03
N TYR A 121 -14.03 0.45 -6.74
CA TYR A 121 -13.37 -0.52 -5.86
C TYR A 121 -14.15 -1.83 -5.65
N LYS A 122 -15.41 -1.93 -6.08
CA LYS A 122 -16.22 -3.16 -5.90
C LYS A 122 -15.55 -4.42 -6.46
N GLY A 123 -14.76 -4.31 -7.53
CA GLY A 123 -14.08 -5.44 -8.15
C GLY A 123 -12.94 -6.02 -7.31
N TYR A 124 -12.41 -5.22 -6.36
CA TYR A 124 -11.36 -5.63 -5.42
C TYR A 124 -11.92 -6.15 -4.09
N ALA A 125 -13.22 -5.94 -3.85
CA ALA A 125 -13.90 -6.52 -2.69
C ALA A 125 -14.43 -7.91 -3.05
N LYS A 126 -14.32 -8.86 -2.10
CA LYS A 126 -14.96 -10.18 -2.21
C LYS A 126 -16.48 -10.03 -2.26
N ASP A 127 -17.01 -9.07 -1.50
CA ASP A 127 -18.42 -8.71 -1.52
C ASP A 127 -18.60 -7.21 -1.24
N SER A 128 -19.68 -6.64 -1.79
CA SER A 128 -20.04 -5.23 -1.63
C SER A 128 -20.19 -4.77 -0.18
N SER A 129 -20.56 -5.67 0.76
CA SER A 129 -20.70 -5.34 2.18
C SER A 129 -19.37 -5.00 2.88
N GLN A 130 -18.24 -5.36 2.26
CA GLN A 130 -16.92 -5.00 2.76
C GLN A 130 -16.65 -3.50 2.65
N ILE A 131 -17.30 -2.81 1.72
CA ILE A 131 -17.12 -1.37 1.53
C ILE A 131 -18.29 -0.65 2.21
N LYS A 132 -17.97 0.20 3.17
CA LYS A 132 -18.97 0.98 3.92
C LYS A 132 -18.72 2.48 3.77
N PRO A 133 -19.72 3.26 3.33
CA PRO A 133 -19.65 4.71 3.41
C PRO A 133 -19.67 5.14 4.88
N THR A 134 -18.85 6.13 5.21
CA THR A 134 -18.75 6.71 6.55
C THR A 134 -18.74 8.22 6.45
N ILE A 135 -19.47 8.88 7.35
CA ILE A 135 -19.41 10.31 7.55
C ILE A 135 -19.17 10.53 9.04
N SER A 136 -18.07 11.21 9.39
CA SER A 136 -17.74 11.57 10.76
C SER A 136 -17.53 13.08 10.87
N SER A 137 -17.59 13.58 12.10
CA SER A 137 -17.29 14.99 12.41
C SER A 137 -16.04 15.09 13.26
N PHE A 138 -15.37 16.24 13.19
CA PHE A 138 -14.23 16.58 14.01
C PHE A 138 -14.31 18.05 14.45
N SER A 139 -13.70 18.34 15.60
CA SER A 139 -13.69 19.70 16.15
C SER A 139 -12.73 20.59 15.38
N VAL A 140 -13.17 21.80 15.05
CA VAL A 140 -12.35 22.81 14.39
C VAL A 140 -12.14 23.97 15.36
N VAL A 141 -10.88 24.32 15.61
CA VAL A 141 -10.55 25.52 16.38
C VAL A 141 -10.84 26.73 15.51
N SER A 142 -11.90 27.46 15.85
CA SER A 142 -12.28 28.70 15.16
C SER A 142 -11.74 29.92 15.90
N LYS A 143 -11.15 30.87 15.17
CA LYS A 143 -10.77 32.19 15.70
C LYS A 143 -11.92 33.20 15.67
N SER A 144 -13.09 32.81 15.15
CA SER A 144 -14.30 33.65 15.10
C SER A 144 -15.28 33.31 16.21
N ASP A 145 -16.17 34.24 16.55
CA ASP A 145 -17.27 34.03 17.52
C ASP A 145 -18.28 32.96 17.08
N ALA A 146 -18.25 32.53 15.82
CA ALA A 146 -19.09 31.44 15.33
C ALA A 146 -18.37 30.07 15.47
N PRO A 147 -18.96 29.11 16.21
CA PRO A 147 -18.42 27.76 16.30
C PRO A 147 -18.48 27.05 14.93
N MET A 148 -17.41 26.35 14.58
CA MET A 148 -17.26 25.61 13.32
C MET A 148 -17.10 24.11 13.60
N VAL A 149 -17.56 23.28 12.67
CA VAL A 149 -17.43 21.81 12.72
C VAL A 149 -16.87 21.32 11.40
N GLY A 150 -15.88 20.44 11.47
CA GLY A 150 -15.37 19.70 10.32
C GLY A 150 -16.18 18.43 10.12
N TYR A 151 -16.47 18.11 8.87
CA TYR A 151 -17.07 16.85 8.45
C TYR A 151 -16.16 16.18 7.45
N VAL A 152 -16.05 14.86 7.52
CA VAL A 152 -15.30 14.06 6.56
C VAL A 152 -16.11 12.84 6.15
N ALA A 153 -16.20 12.64 4.85
CA ALA A 153 -16.85 11.49 4.23
C ALA A 153 -15.81 10.60 3.55
N ASN A 154 -15.93 9.29 3.74
CA ASN A 154 -15.00 8.32 3.18
C ASN A 154 -15.66 6.97 2.92
N ALA A 155 -15.10 6.17 2.02
CA ALA A 155 -15.42 4.77 1.84
C ALA A 155 -14.37 3.93 2.58
N ILE A 156 -14.81 3.11 3.54
CA ILE A 156 -13.93 2.23 4.32
C ILE A 156 -14.13 0.80 3.86
N MET A 157 -13.08 0.16 3.38
CA MET A 157 -13.06 -1.26 3.11
C MET A 157 -12.64 -2.03 4.36
N THR A 158 -13.45 -2.99 4.79
CA THR A 158 -13.14 -3.93 5.87
C THR A 158 -12.79 -5.29 5.26
N ARG A 159 -11.59 -5.80 5.52
CA ARG A 159 -11.13 -7.09 5.01
C ARG A 159 -10.36 -7.86 6.07
N THR A 160 -10.43 -9.18 6.01
CA THR A 160 -9.50 -10.05 6.72
C THR A 160 -8.25 -10.18 5.87
N VAL A 161 -7.11 -9.76 6.40
CA VAL A 161 -5.81 -9.98 5.78
C VAL A 161 -5.19 -11.19 6.44
N LYS A 162 -4.63 -12.06 5.60
CA LYS A 162 -3.99 -13.28 6.07
C LYS A 162 -2.55 -13.36 5.53
N PRO A 163 -1.63 -13.98 6.28
CA PRO A 163 -0.20 -13.92 5.98
C PRO A 163 0.28 -14.97 4.95
N GLU A 164 -0.59 -15.72 4.26
CA GLU A 164 -0.11 -16.84 3.45
C GLU A 164 0.73 -16.41 2.24
N LEU A 165 0.45 -15.25 1.63
CA LEU A 165 1.26 -14.76 0.49
C LEU A 165 2.69 -14.41 0.89
N GLN A 166 2.89 -13.75 2.03
CA GLN A 166 4.24 -13.43 2.53
C GLN A 166 5.01 -14.69 2.93
N LEU A 167 4.32 -15.71 3.45
CA LEU A 167 4.94 -17.00 3.75
C LEU A 167 5.38 -17.70 2.45
N LEU A 168 4.51 -17.69 1.42
CA LEU A 168 4.83 -18.24 0.11
C LEU A 168 6.05 -17.52 -0.53
N ALA A 169 6.08 -16.19 -0.48
CA ALA A 169 7.21 -15.40 -1.00
C ALA A 169 8.52 -15.72 -0.23
N GLY A 170 8.45 -15.80 1.10
CA GLY A 170 9.58 -16.18 1.94
C GLY A 170 10.12 -17.58 1.63
N HIS A 171 9.24 -18.58 1.54
CA HIS A 171 9.59 -19.95 1.17
C HIS A 171 10.20 -20.02 -0.23
N LEU A 172 9.63 -19.32 -1.21
CA LEU A 172 10.17 -19.26 -2.57
C LEU A 172 11.61 -18.69 -2.59
N MET A 173 11.84 -17.56 -1.91
CA MET A 173 13.18 -16.99 -1.83
C MET A 173 14.17 -17.94 -1.14
N GLN A 174 13.74 -18.60 -0.06
CA GLN A 174 14.56 -19.59 0.64
C GLN A 174 14.94 -20.76 -0.28
N THR A 175 13.99 -21.30 -1.04
CA THR A 175 14.26 -22.37 -2.03
C THR A 175 15.26 -21.90 -3.08
N ILE A 176 15.06 -20.72 -3.67
CA ILE A 176 15.98 -20.15 -4.68
C ILE A 176 17.39 -19.96 -4.10
N ALA A 177 17.49 -19.47 -2.86
CA ALA A 177 18.76 -19.27 -2.19
C ALA A 177 19.48 -20.60 -1.93
N GLN A 178 18.75 -21.64 -1.51
CA GLN A 178 19.29 -22.99 -1.29
C GLN A 178 19.76 -23.64 -2.59
N GLU A 179 18.98 -23.55 -3.66
CA GLU A 179 19.37 -24.02 -5.00
C GLU A 179 20.62 -23.28 -5.52
N SER A 180 20.82 -22.04 -5.07
CA SER A 180 22.02 -21.23 -5.35
C SER A 180 23.20 -21.52 -4.41
N GLY A 181 23.09 -22.51 -3.50
CA GLY A 181 24.17 -22.93 -2.60
C GLY A 181 24.26 -22.16 -1.29
N SER A 182 23.26 -21.35 -0.92
CA SER A 182 23.24 -20.65 0.37
C SER A 182 23.02 -21.64 1.52
N PRO A 183 23.78 -21.55 2.64
CA PRO A 183 23.70 -22.48 3.76
C PRO A 183 22.51 -22.20 4.68
N LEU A 184 21.29 -22.23 4.13
CA LEU A 184 20.05 -21.99 4.86
C LEU A 184 19.40 -23.33 5.28
N PRO A 185 18.82 -23.42 6.49
CA PRO A 185 17.99 -24.55 6.86
C PRO A 185 16.76 -24.65 5.93
N PRO A 186 16.13 -25.84 5.79
CA PRO A 186 14.90 -25.99 5.01
C PRO A 186 13.75 -25.11 5.53
N PRO A 187 12.77 -24.76 4.66
CA PRO A 187 11.57 -24.05 5.09
C PRO A 187 10.83 -24.81 6.18
N VAL A 188 10.31 -24.09 7.18
CA VAL A 188 9.42 -24.60 8.24
C VAL A 188 7.98 -24.30 7.87
#